data_AF-A0A2W6SXQ0-F1
#
_entry.id   AF-A0A2W6SXQ0-F1
#
_cell.length_a   1.000
_cell.length_b   1.000
_cell.length_c   1.000
_cell.angle_alpha   90.00
_cell.angle_beta   90.00
_cell.angle_gamma   90.00
#
_symmetry.space_group_name_H-M   'P 1'
#
loop_
_entity.id
_entity.type
_entity.pdbx_description
1 polymer ?
#
loop_
_entity_poly.entity_id
_entity_poly.type
_entity_poly.pdbx_seq_one_letter_code
_entity_poly.pdbx_strand_id
1 'polypeptide(L)'
;MKKLYCFDFDGTLTYKDTMFMYLKFYNPAKYRMQFLKHVPLFILLKLKLAQTEKVKKSFIGSILKGQSQEKIEKKSKQFFEHHYPKIVRENALDFINNIDRNNTQSLLVTASLDIWAKPFADAFQMQLISTRAEFKNGIFTGNFIGKNCNGQEKLERIKEEIDHKKYDKIIAFGDTSGDKPMLKWANEGHYQFFH
;
A
#
# COMPACT_ATOMS: atom_id res chain seq x y z
N MET A 1 28.55 -2.91 2.45
CA MET A 1 27.85 -1.98 1.55
C MET A 1 26.42 -1.84 2.04
N LYS A 2 26.04 -0.66 2.54
CA LYS A 2 24.73 -0.38 3.11
C LYS A 2 23.70 -0.14 2.00
N LYS A 3 22.64 -0.95 1.94
CA LYS A 3 21.61 -0.92 0.90
C LYS A 3 20.27 -0.40 1.44
N LEU A 4 19.48 0.20 0.55
CA LEU A 4 18.08 0.51 0.77
C LEU A 4 17.24 -0.16 -0.32
N TYR A 5 16.25 -0.96 0.08
CA TYR A 5 15.20 -1.43 -0.81
C TYR A 5 13.90 -0.65 -0.61
N CYS A 6 13.27 -0.22 -1.70
CA CYS A 6 11.95 0.39 -1.69
C CYS A 6 11.00 -0.46 -2.55
N PHE A 7 10.00 -1.08 -1.93
CA PHE A 7 9.04 -1.93 -2.62
C PHE A 7 7.69 -1.27 -2.69
N ASP A 8 7.12 -1.10 -3.89
CA ASP A 8 5.67 -0.99 -4.00
C ASP A 8 4.98 -2.29 -3.54
N PHE A 9 3.71 -2.22 -3.16
CA PHE A 9 2.98 -3.34 -2.59
C PHE A 9 2.02 -4.01 -3.58
N ASP A 10 1.00 -3.26 -4.01
CA ASP A 10 -0.15 -3.80 -4.74
C ASP A 10 0.17 -3.99 -6.22
N GLY A 11 0.23 -5.25 -6.68
CA GLY A 11 0.63 -5.56 -8.06
C GLY A 11 2.13 -5.80 -8.21
N THR A 12 2.94 -5.19 -7.34
CA THR A 12 4.40 -5.42 -7.24
C THR A 12 4.76 -6.63 -6.37
N LEU A 13 4.48 -6.59 -5.07
CA LEU A 13 4.71 -7.73 -4.16
C LEU A 13 3.51 -8.67 -4.13
N THR A 14 2.29 -8.16 -4.28
CA THR A 14 1.06 -8.95 -4.29
C THR A 14 0.56 -9.22 -5.70
N TYR A 15 -0.20 -10.29 -5.88
CA TYR A 15 -0.88 -10.59 -7.15
C TYR A 15 -2.08 -9.68 -7.44
N LYS A 16 -2.60 -8.95 -6.44
CA LYS A 16 -3.91 -8.27 -6.49
C LYS A 16 -3.90 -6.95 -5.71
N ASP A 17 -4.75 -6.02 -6.13
CA ASP A 17 -5.06 -4.79 -5.39
C ASP A 17 -5.76 -5.14 -4.06
N THR A 18 -5.04 -4.93 -2.95
CA THR A 18 -5.47 -5.30 -1.60
C THR A 18 -6.65 -4.47 -1.10
N MET A 19 -6.90 -3.26 -1.64
CA MET A 19 -8.05 -2.44 -1.23
C MET A 19 -9.36 -3.17 -1.46
N PHE A 20 -9.58 -3.71 -2.66
CA PHE A 20 -10.83 -4.41 -2.99
C PHE A 20 -10.98 -5.69 -2.18
N MET A 21 -9.87 -6.43 -1.99
CA MET A 21 -9.86 -7.65 -1.20
C MET A 21 -10.20 -7.37 0.27
N TYR A 22 -9.55 -6.38 0.88
CA TYR A 22 -9.76 -6.01 2.27
C TYR A 22 -11.18 -5.50 2.51
N LEU A 23 -11.68 -4.59 1.66
CA LEU A 23 -13.03 -4.05 1.83
C LEU A 23 -14.12 -5.12 1.70
N LYS A 24 -13.93 -6.07 0.77
CA LYS A 24 -14.80 -7.25 0.63
C LYS A 24 -14.73 -8.15 1.87
N PHE A 25 -13.53 -8.40 2.38
CA PHE A 25 -13.32 -9.21 3.58
C PHE A 25 -13.91 -8.55 4.85
N TYR A 26 -13.79 -7.23 4.97
CA TYR A 26 -14.26 -6.47 6.13
C TYR A 26 -15.78 -6.55 6.29
N ASN A 27 -16.53 -6.33 5.21
CA ASN A 27 -17.98 -6.44 5.20
C ASN A 27 -18.50 -6.81 3.79
N PRO A 28 -18.69 -8.10 3.48
CA PRO A 28 -19.07 -8.55 2.15
C PRO A 28 -20.40 -7.98 1.64
N ALA A 29 -21.41 -7.85 2.52
CA ALA A 29 -22.73 -7.34 2.16
C ALA A 29 -22.66 -5.85 1.81
N LYS A 30 -22.04 -5.05 2.68
CA LYS A 30 -21.85 -3.61 2.45
C LYS A 30 -20.95 -3.36 1.24
N TYR A 31 -19.89 -4.16 1.06
CA TYR A 31 -19.03 -4.11 -0.11
C TYR A 31 -19.82 -4.30 -1.41
N ARG A 32 -20.65 -5.34 -1.54
CA ARG A 32 -21.42 -5.58 -2.77
C ARG A 32 -22.32 -4.39 -3.11
N MET A 33 -23.07 -3.89 -2.12
CA MET A 33 -23.94 -2.73 -2.31
C MET A 33 -23.15 -1.48 -2.72
N GLN A 34 -22.06 -1.16 -2.01
CA GLN A 34 -21.29 0.04 -2.28
C GLN A 34 -20.50 -0.08 -3.58
N PHE A 35 -20.00 -1.26 -3.92
CA PHE A 35 -19.29 -1.51 -5.18
C PHE A 35 -20.23 -1.23 -6.35
N LEU A 36 -21.46 -1.75 -6.33
CA LEU A 36 -22.46 -1.50 -7.36
C LEU A 36 -22.75 0.01 -7.53
N LYS A 37 -22.88 0.74 -6.41
CA LYS A 37 -23.05 2.21 -6.44
C LYS A 37 -21.85 2.96 -7.02
N HIS A 38 -20.63 2.41 -6.89
CA HIS A 38 -19.40 3.03 -7.39
C HIS A 38 -19.02 2.57 -8.81
N VAL A 39 -19.72 1.60 -9.41
CA VAL A 39 -19.45 1.13 -10.79
C VAL A 39 -19.38 2.29 -11.79
N PRO A 40 -20.33 3.25 -11.83
CA PRO A 40 -20.24 4.39 -12.74
C PRO A 40 -18.96 5.21 -12.56
N LEU A 41 -18.54 5.43 -11.31
CA LEU A 41 -17.31 6.17 -11.00
C LEU A 41 -16.06 5.39 -11.44
N PHE A 42 -16.04 4.06 -11.28
CA PHE A 42 -14.93 3.23 -11.77
C PHE A 42 -14.84 3.23 -13.30
N ILE A 43 -15.97 3.29 -14.01
CA ILE A 43 -15.99 3.46 -15.46
C ILE A 43 -15.37 4.82 -15.83
N LEU A 44 -15.76 5.90 -15.15
CA LEU A 44 -15.17 7.24 -15.38
C LEU A 44 -13.66 7.26 -15.07
N LEU A 45 -13.19 6.55 -14.05
CA LEU A 45 -11.75 6.39 -13.79
C LEU A 45 -11.03 5.71 -14.95
N LYS A 46 -11.60 4.63 -15.50
CA LYS A 46 -11.02 3.92 -16.64
C LYS A 46 -10.93 4.80 -17.88
N LEU A 47 -11.90 5.70 -18.06
CA LEU A 47 -11.91 6.72 -19.10
C LEU A 47 -11.00 7.93 -18.79
N LYS A 48 -10.31 7.95 -17.64
CA LYS A 48 -9.49 9.08 -17.15
C LYS A 48 -10.29 10.39 -16.96
N LEU A 49 -11.60 10.28 -16.78
CA LEU A 49 -12.52 11.41 -16.58
C LEU A 49 -12.78 11.74 -15.10
N ALA A 50 -12.23 10.95 -14.18
CA ALA A 50 -12.37 11.17 -12.74
C ALA A 50 -11.02 11.02 -12.01
N GLN A 51 -10.92 11.64 -10.84
CA GLN A 51 -9.70 11.59 -10.02
C GLN A 51 -9.67 10.30 -9.19
N THR A 52 -8.70 9.41 -9.47
CA THR A 52 -8.52 8.10 -8.83
C THR A 52 -8.56 8.17 -7.31
N GLU A 53 -7.84 9.13 -6.72
CA GLU A 53 -7.78 9.31 -5.27
C GLU A 53 -9.15 9.60 -4.66
N LYS A 54 -9.91 10.54 -5.25
CA LYS A 54 -11.24 10.91 -4.75
C LYS A 54 -12.21 9.74 -4.80
N VAL A 55 -12.22 8.98 -5.90
CA VAL A 55 -13.11 7.83 -6.07
C VAL A 55 -12.72 6.70 -5.12
N LYS A 56 -11.43 6.33 -5.02
CA LYS A 56 -10.97 5.29 -4.07
C LYS A 56 -11.24 5.70 -2.62
N LYS A 57 -10.99 6.97 -2.25
CA LYS A 57 -11.29 7.51 -0.91
C LYS A 57 -12.79 7.43 -0.59
N SER A 58 -13.65 7.86 -1.51
CA SER A 58 -15.11 7.75 -1.37
C SER A 58 -15.53 6.29 -1.15
N PHE A 59 -14.97 5.37 -1.94
CA PHE A 59 -15.29 3.95 -1.84
C PHE A 59 -14.89 3.35 -0.48
N ILE A 60 -13.65 3.60 -0.04
CA ILE A 60 -13.16 3.18 1.29
C ILE A 60 -14.06 3.77 2.40
N GLY A 61 -14.33 5.07 2.34
CA GLY A 61 -15.17 5.77 3.31
C GLY A 61 -16.59 5.21 3.36
N SER A 62 -17.18 4.85 2.21
CA SER A 62 -18.52 4.29 2.15
C SER A 62 -18.68 2.98 2.95
N ILE A 63 -17.59 2.26 3.17
CA ILE A 63 -17.57 0.98 3.89
C ILE A 63 -17.08 1.16 5.33
N LEU A 64 -15.95 1.84 5.53
CA LEU A 64 -15.23 1.87 6.80
C LEU A 64 -15.53 3.09 7.69
N LYS A 65 -16.06 4.19 7.14
CA LYS A 65 -16.32 5.42 7.93
C LYS A 65 -17.22 5.11 9.12
N GLY A 66 -16.86 5.67 10.29
CA GLY A 66 -17.59 5.47 11.54
C GLY A 66 -17.29 4.16 12.25
N GLN A 67 -16.36 3.34 11.77
CA GLN A 67 -15.91 2.14 12.48
C GLN A 67 -14.79 2.48 13.45
N SER A 68 -14.73 1.76 14.58
CA SER A 68 -13.66 1.92 15.55
C SER A 68 -12.33 1.39 15.03
N GLN A 69 -11.25 2.05 15.45
CA GLN A 69 -9.87 1.68 15.14
C GLN A 69 -9.57 0.25 15.58
N GLU A 70 -9.94 -0.11 16.80
CA GLU A 70 -9.77 -1.47 17.34
C GLU A 70 -10.41 -2.55 16.44
N LYS A 71 -11.65 -2.31 15.99
CA LYS A 71 -12.35 -3.25 15.10
C LYS A 71 -11.66 -3.37 13.75
N ILE A 72 -11.20 -2.24 13.21
CA ILE A 72 -10.46 -2.17 11.95
C ILE A 72 -9.13 -2.92 12.06
N GLU A 73 -8.36 -2.69 13.12
CA GLU A 73 -7.06 -3.34 13.36
C GLU A 73 -7.24 -4.86 13.54
N LYS A 74 -8.22 -5.28 14.33
CA LYS A 74 -8.58 -6.70 14.49
C LYS A 74 -8.92 -7.35 13.15
N LYS A 75 -9.72 -6.68 12.32
CA LYS A 75 -10.07 -7.18 10.98
C LYS A 75 -8.89 -7.19 10.02
N SER A 76 -7.96 -6.24 10.14
CA SER A 76 -6.75 -6.18 9.33
C SER A 76 -5.80 -7.33 9.65
N LYS A 77 -5.65 -7.68 10.94
CA LYS A 77 -4.91 -8.88 11.35
C LYS A 77 -5.55 -10.17 10.80
N GLN A 78 -6.87 -10.31 10.92
CA GLN A 78 -7.60 -11.45 10.36
C GLN A 78 -7.46 -11.53 8.82
N PHE A 79 -7.46 -10.39 8.14
CA PHE A 79 -7.26 -10.34 6.70
C PHE A 79 -5.87 -10.84 6.31
N PHE A 80 -4.84 -10.38 7.02
CA PHE A 80 -3.46 -10.83 6.83
C PHE A 80 -3.35 -12.35 7.06
N GLU A 81 -3.80 -12.86 8.21
CA GLU A 81 -3.73 -14.29 8.56
C GLU A 81 -4.44 -15.18 7.52
N HIS A 82 -5.53 -14.69 6.93
CA HIS A 82 -6.29 -15.46 5.94
C HIS A 82 -5.65 -15.49 4.55
N HIS A 83 -4.93 -14.43 4.16
CA HIS A 83 -4.43 -14.26 2.79
C HIS A 83 -2.92 -14.42 2.66
N TYR A 84 -2.16 -14.22 3.72
CA TYR A 84 -0.72 -14.47 3.75
C TYR A 84 -0.44 -15.97 3.91
N PRO A 85 0.56 -16.54 3.22
CA PRO A 85 1.46 -15.90 2.24
C PRO A 85 0.89 -15.82 0.82
N LYS A 86 -0.21 -16.52 0.51
CA LYS A 86 -0.72 -16.77 -0.86
C LYS A 86 -1.04 -15.53 -1.70
N ILE A 87 -1.30 -14.37 -1.07
CA ILE A 87 -1.53 -13.10 -1.77
C ILE A 87 -0.25 -12.48 -2.33
N VAL A 88 0.89 -12.84 -1.76
CA VAL A 88 2.22 -12.34 -2.13
C VAL A 88 2.81 -13.26 -3.19
N ARG A 89 3.54 -12.68 -4.15
CA ARG A 89 4.23 -13.44 -5.19
C ARG A 89 5.36 -14.27 -4.60
N GLU A 90 5.47 -15.51 -5.04
CA GLU A 90 6.44 -16.46 -4.50
C GLU A 90 7.88 -15.97 -4.67
N ASN A 91 8.24 -15.53 -5.89
CA ASN A 91 9.55 -14.93 -6.19
C ASN A 91 9.85 -13.66 -5.37
N ALA A 92 8.82 -12.88 -5.03
CA ALA A 92 8.97 -11.70 -4.17
C ALA A 92 9.20 -12.10 -2.71
N LEU A 93 8.50 -13.12 -2.21
CA LEU A 93 8.74 -13.68 -0.88
C LEU A 93 10.16 -14.25 -0.78
N ASP A 94 10.58 -15.02 -1.78
CA ASP A 94 11.94 -15.58 -1.83
C ASP A 94 12.98 -14.46 -1.80
N PHE A 95 12.79 -13.40 -2.59
CA PHE A 95 13.67 -12.23 -2.55
C PHE A 95 13.72 -11.62 -1.16
N ILE A 96 12.57 -11.36 -0.53
CA ILE A 96 12.44 -10.72 0.78
C ILE A 96 13.12 -11.57 1.88
N ASN A 97 12.97 -12.89 1.82
CA ASN A 97 13.55 -13.83 2.78
C ASN A 97 15.08 -13.90 2.67
N ASN A 98 15.64 -13.62 1.49
CA ASN A 98 17.09 -13.63 1.24
C ASN A 98 17.77 -12.26 1.43
N ILE A 99 17.06 -11.23 1.91
CA ILE A 99 17.67 -9.92 2.19
C ILE A 99 18.61 -10.02 3.41
N ASP A 100 19.87 -9.63 3.24
CA ASP A 100 20.81 -9.43 4.35
C ASP A 100 20.38 -8.22 5.22
N ARG A 101 19.75 -8.52 6.35
CA ARG A 101 19.19 -7.54 7.29
C ARG A 101 20.25 -6.79 8.10
N ASN A 102 21.50 -7.26 8.12
CA ASN A 102 22.58 -6.56 8.82
C ASN A 102 23.03 -5.31 8.06
N ASN A 103 22.91 -5.33 6.73
CA ASN A 103 23.41 -4.27 5.86
C ASN A 103 22.31 -3.61 5.01
N THR A 104 21.05 -4.04 5.14
CA THR A 104 19.97 -3.58 4.27
C THR A 104 18.77 -3.07 5.07
N GLN A 105 18.39 -1.82 4.83
CA GLN A 105 17.08 -1.31 5.24
C GLN A 105 16.09 -1.55 4.10
N SER A 106 14.84 -1.89 4.45
CA SER A 106 13.77 -2.13 3.48
C SER A 106 12.52 -1.34 3.85
N LEU A 107 11.93 -0.69 2.84
CA LEU A 107 10.72 0.11 2.94
C LEU A 107 9.60 -0.53 2.11
N LEU A 108 8.41 -0.63 2.66
CA LEU A 108 7.19 -0.92 1.92
C LEU A 108 6.48 0.40 1.62
N VAL A 109 6.42 0.80 0.34
CA VAL A 109 5.98 2.13 -0.11
C VAL A 109 4.72 2.01 -0.95
N THR A 110 3.55 2.27 -0.37
CA THR A 110 2.26 1.94 -1.00
C THR A 110 1.21 3.05 -0.91
N ALA A 111 0.34 3.14 -1.92
CA ALA A 111 -0.85 3.98 -1.87
C ALA A 111 -1.98 3.37 -1.02
N SER A 112 -1.88 2.08 -0.66
CA SER A 112 -2.81 1.43 0.26
C SER A 112 -2.76 2.07 1.65
N LEU A 113 -3.84 1.89 2.42
CA LEU A 113 -3.90 2.41 3.77
C LEU A 113 -3.02 1.61 4.73
N ASP A 114 -2.40 2.33 5.65
CA ASP A 114 -1.70 1.79 6.82
C ASP A 114 -2.51 0.70 7.53
N ILE A 115 -3.82 0.88 7.64
CA ILE A 115 -4.79 -0.07 8.20
C ILE A 115 -4.48 -1.53 7.81
N TRP A 116 -4.49 -1.86 6.50
CA TRP A 116 -4.35 -3.25 6.05
C TRP A 116 -2.95 -3.57 5.53
N ALA A 117 -2.13 -2.56 5.22
CA ALA A 117 -0.75 -2.77 4.77
C ALA A 117 0.20 -3.07 5.94
N LYS A 118 -0.09 -2.54 7.15
CA LYS A 118 0.78 -2.68 8.32
C LYS A 118 1.13 -4.12 8.69
N PRO A 119 0.19 -5.08 8.79
CA PRO A 119 0.52 -6.46 9.08
C PRO A 119 1.49 -7.09 8.08
N PHE A 120 1.39 -6.73 6.79
CA PHE A 120 2.32 -7.22 5.76
C PHE A 120 3.71 -6.61 5.92
N ALA A 121 3.80 -5.29 6.14
CA ALA A 121 5.07 -4.63 6.38
C ALA A 121 5.81 -5.23 7.58
N ASP A 122 5.09 -5.50 8.67
CA ASP A 122 5.65 -6.12 9.87
C ASP A 122 6.15 -7.54 9.57
N ALA A 123 5.38 -8.35 8.84
CA ALA A 123 5.80 -9.70 8.43
C ALA A 123 7.03 -9.70 7.51
N PHE A 124 7.16 -8.69 6.65
CA PHE A 124 8.31 -8.53 5.75
C PHE A 124 9.54 -7.91 6.44
N GLN A 125 9.40 -7.50 7.71
CA GLN A 125 10.40 -6.72 8.45
C GLN A 125 10.80 -5.46 7.65
N MET A 126 9.78 -4.72 7.19
CA MET A 126 9.93 -3.51 6.41
C MET A 126 9.28 -2.34 7.13
N GLN A 127 9.89 -1.18 7.01
CA GLN A 127 9.25 0.04 7.46
C GLN A 127 8.17 0.49 6.48
N LEU A 128 6.98 0.80 6.98
CA LEU A 128 5.84 1.16 6.15
C LEU A 128 5.80 2.66 5.85
N ILE A 129 5.78 2.98 4.56
CA ILE A 129 5.45 4.30 4.02
C ILE A 129 4.16 4.16 3.22
N SER A 130 3.05 4.61 3.79
CA SER A 130 1.72 4.39 3.20
C SER A 130 0.83 5.61 3.24
N THR A 131 -0.34 5.53 2.58
CA THR A 131 -1.44 6.45 2.87
C THR A 131 -1.90 6.22 4.30
N ARG A 132 -2.12 7.29 5.06
CA ARG A 132 -2.45 7.21 6.48
C ARG A 132 -3.92 7.48 6.72
N ALA A 133 -4.60 6.58 7.43
CA ALA A 133 -6.01 6.78 7.78
C ALA A 133 -6.17 7.80 8.91
N GLU A 134 -7.13 8.72 8.78
CA GLU A 134 -7.45 9.65 9.87
C GLU A 134 -8.45 9.03 10.85
N PHE A 135 -8.05 8.96 12.12
CA PHE A 135 -8.91 8.59 13.23
C PHE A 135 -9.12 9.77 14.17
N LYS A 136 -10.35 9.96 14.65
CA LYS A 136 -10.69 10.92 15.71
C LYS A 136 -11.44 10.20 16.81
N ASN A 137 -10.95 10.30 18.05
CA ASN A 137 -11.49 9.57 19.19
C ASN A 137 -11.62 8.06 18.93
N GLY A 138 -10.61 7.47 18.26
CA GLY A 138 -10.61 6.05 17.91
C GLY A 138 -11.61 5.66 16.81
N ILE A 139 -12.22 6.60 16.08
CA ILE A 139 -13.17 6.34 14.99
C ILE A 139 -12.60 6.80 13.65
N PHE A 140 -12.67 5.94 12.63
CA PHE A 140 -12.23 6.29 11.28
C PHE A 140 -13.14 7.35 10.66
N THR A 141 -12.57 8.49 10.27
CA THR A 141 -13.35 9.63 9.77
C THR A 141 -13.79 9.46 8.31
N GLY A 142 -13.17 8.51 7.59
CA GLY A 142 -13.27 8.39 6.13
C GLY A 142 -12.28 9.29 5.39
N ASN A 143 -11.42 10.03 6.10
CA ASN A 143 -10.35 10.85 5.53
C ASN A 143 -8.97 10.22 5.68
N PHE A 144 -8.01 10.81 4.97
CA PHE A 144 -6.60 10.46 5.08
C PHE A 144 -5.86 11.61 5.76
N ILE A 145 -4.80 11.27 6.48
CA ILE A 145 -3.85 12.25 7.01
C ILE A 145 -2.91 12.64 5.88
N GLY A 146 -2.99 13.90 5.46
CA GLY A 146 -2.20 14.41 4.34
C GLY A 146 -2.65 13.83 2.99
N LYS A 147 -1.70 13.74 2.06
CA LYS A 147 -1.94 13.27 0.68
C LYS A 147 -1.95 11.74 0.59
N ASN A 148 -2.54 11.21 -0.47
CA ASN A 148 -2.38 9.81 -0.86
C ASN A 148 -0.92 9.51 -1.26
N CYS A 149 -0.34 8.43 -0.74
CA CYS A 149 1.04 8.01 -0.98
C CYS A 149 1.21 7.40 -2.39
N ASN A 150 1.12 8.23 -3.42
CA ASN A 150 1.20 7.82 -4.83
C ASN A 150 1.97 8.84 -5.65
N GLY A 151 2.68 8.40 -6.70
CA GLY A 151 3.41 9.30 -7.57
C GLY A 151 4.55 10.00 -6.83
N GLN A 152 4.61 11.32 -6.98
CA GLN A 152 5.65 12.14 -6.36
C GLN A 152 5.63 12.05 -4.82
N GLU A 153 4.46 11.90 -4.23
CA GLU A 153 4.31 11.80 -2.77
C GLU A 153 5.04 10.57 -2.20
N LYS A 154 5.09 9.44 -2.93
CA LYS A 154 5.88 8.27 -2.51
C LYS A 154 7.34 8.66 -2.32
N LEU A 155 7.90 9.35 -3.31
CA LEU A 155 9.30 9.77 -3.28
C LEU A 155 9.58 10.78 -2.17
N GLU A 156 8.68 11.74 -1.96
CA GLU A 156 8.81 12.73 -0.87
C GLU A 156 8.85 12.03 0.49
N ARG A 157 7.93 11.10 0.76
CA ARG A 157 7.93 10.35 2.02
C ARG A 157 9.12 9.41 2.21
N ILE A 158 9.64 8.81 1.13
CA ILE A 158 10.88 8.02 1.22
C ILE A 158 12.03 8.92 1.67
N LYS A 159 12.17 10.11 1.07
CA LYS A 159 13.23 11.06 1.41
C LYS A 159 13.11 11.56 2.84
N GLU A 160 11.90 11.84 3.29
CA GLU A 160 11.61 12.19 4.69
C GLU A 160 11.99 11.05 5.65
N GLU A 161 11.62 9.82 5.34
CA GLU A 161 11.89 8.66 6.21
C GLU A 161 13.38 8.36 6.35
N ILE A 162 14.13 8.48 5.25
CA ILE A 162 15.57 8.20 5.30
C ILE A 162 16.38 9.36 5.87
N ASP A 163 15.79 10.53 6.10
CA ASP A 163 16.37 11.74 6.71
C ASP A 163 17.92 11.78 6.75
N HIS A 164 18.53 12.24 5.65
CA HIS A 164 19.97 12.37 5.49
C HIS A 164 20.83 11.09 5.65
N LYS A 165 20.25 9.91 5.89
CA LYS A 165 20.97 8.64 5.91
C LYS A 165 21.58 8.38 4.53
N LYS A 166 22.87 8.03 4.53
CA LYS A 166 23.59 7.63 3.33
C LYS A 166 23.45 6.13 3.11
N TYR A 167 23.19 5.76 1.86
CA TYR A 167 23.22 4.39 1.37
C TYR A 167 24.17 4.33 0.20
N ASP A 168 24.92 3.24 0.11
CA ASP A 168 25.81 2.99 -1.02
C ASP A 168 25.01 2.64 -2.28
N LYS A 169 23.83 2.03 -2.08
CA LYS A 169 22.95 1.62 -3.16
C LYS A 169 21.48 1.63 -2.75
N ILE A 170 20.65 2.27 -3.55
CA ILE A 170 19.19 2.33 -3.42
C ILE A 170 18.57 1.60 -4.61
N ILE A 171 17.73 0.62 -4.32
CA ILE A 171 17.07 -0.22 -5.33
C ILE A 171 15.56 -0.15 -5.08
N ALA A 172 14.79 0.14 -6.12
CA ALA A 172 13.34 0.31 -6.03
C ALA A 172 12.58 -0.61 -6.98
N PHE A 173 11.40 -1.06 -6.55
CA PHE A 173 10.53 -1.98 -7.29
C PHE A 173 9.10 -1.41 -7.38
N GLY A 174 8.48 -1.50 -8.56
CA GLY A 174 7.13 -1.01 -8.80
C GLY A 174 6.49 -1.59 -10.06
N ASP A 175 5.19 -1.42 -10.23
CA ASP A 175 4.46 -1.96 -11.38
C ASP A 175 3.53 -0.94 -12.06
N THR A 176 3.40 0.28 -11.52
CA THR A 176 2.51 1.30 -12.08
C THR A 176 3.22 2.59 -12.47
N SER A 177 2.50 3.45 -13.20
CA SER A 177 2.96 4.82 -13.47
C SER A 177 3.15 5.67 -12.20
N GLY A 178 2.48 5.31 -11.10
CA GLY A 178 2.63 5.95 -9.79
C GLY A 178 4.01 5.72 -9.16
N ASP A 179 4.73 4.68 -9.59
CA ASP A 179 6.04 4.34 -9.04
C ASP A 179 7.19 5.01 -9.80
N LYS A 180 6.91 5.58 -10.99
CA LYS A 180 7.94 6.19 -11.85
C LYS A 180 8.85 7.19 -11.12
N PRO A 181 8.36 8.10 -10.25
CA PRO A 181 9.24 9.01 -9.52
C PRO A 181 10.22 8.28 -8.60
N MET A 182 9.74 7.28 -7.85
CA MET A 182 10.57 6.44 -6.98
C MET A 182 11.59 5.63 -7.79
N LEU A 183 11.16 4.97 -8.86
CA LEU A 183 12.02 4.13 -9.70
C LEU A 183 13.13 4.94 -10.38
N LYS A 184 12.83 6.16 -10.85
CA LYS A 184 13.83 7.04 -11.47
C LYS A 184 14.82 7.65 -10.49
N TRP A 185 14.42 7.81 -9.23
CA TRP A 185 15.28 8.38 -8.20
C TRP A 185 16.27 7.37 -7.62
N ALA A 186 15.90 6.09 -7.56
CA ALA A 186 16.77 5.02 -7.11
C ALA A 186 17.99 4.84 -8.02
N ASN A 187 19.08 4.25 -7.49
CA ASN A 187 20.22 3.86 -8.32
C ASN A 187 19.83 2.78 -9.32
N GLU A 188 18.96 1.85 -8.91
CA GLU A 188 18.36 0.83 -9.77
C GLU A 188 16.85 0.80 -9.56
N GLY A 189 16.10 1.12 -10.61
CA GLY A 189 14.63 1.03 -10.62
C GLY A 189 14.18 -0.15 -11.47
N HIS A 190 13.43 -1.08 -10.88
CA HIS A 190 12.88 -2.24 -11.57
C HIS A 190 11.36 -2.13 -11.71
N TYR A 191 10.88 -2.15 -12.95
CA TYR A 191 9.46 -2.16 -13.28
C TYR A 191 9.00 -3.60 -13.53
N GLN A 192 7.93 -4.03 -12.86
CA GLN A 192 7.34 -5.38 -13.01
C GLN A 192 8.34 -6.52 -12.78
N PHE A 193 9.31 -6.34 -11.88
CA PHE A 193 10.39 -7.30 -11.65
C PHE A 193 9.92 -8.69 -11.18
N PHE A 194 8.88 -8.73 -10.36
CA PHE A 194 8.34 -9.95 -9.80
C PHE A 194 7.20 -10.56 -10.65
N HIS A 195 6.94 -10.03 -11.86
CA HIS A 195 5.76 -10.39 -12.65
C HIS A 195 5.81 -11.80 -13.24
#